data_AF-A0A7C2FFP9-F1
#
_entry.id   AF-A0A7C2FFP9-F1
#
_cell.length_a   1.000
_cell.length_b   1.000
_cell.length_c   1.000
_cell.angle_alpha   90.00
_cell.angle_beta   90.00
_cell.angle_gamma   90.00
#
_symmetry.space_group_name_H-M   'P 1'
#
loop_
_entity.id
_entity.type
_entity.pdbx_description
1 polymer ?
#
loop_
_entity_poly.entity_id
_entity_poly.type
_entity_poly.pdbx_seq_one_letter_code
_entity_poly.pdbx_strand_id
1 'polypeptide(L)'
;MLKQKNHNSIPIINPNKRITAIWALSEAALGGVLHALRIPFTGLFIGSSAVLFITLISYLDNKRGAILKATLLVMTVKAIVSPHSPINAYLAVAFQGIIGELLFMLIRSKRIAAFLLGFFSLLESSLQKILVITIVFGQNVWEAIDVFSEYVLSQFLFRTDSAEIISISIILISIYISIHLSAGIIIGIWAPRLAVNVKIRVQGMQMIELPELKPLKIVQPKLRKGRKIWKKFSTVSILMLAIAIFILSYFFPVFEKSMGY
;
A
#
# COMPACT_ATOMS: atom_id res chain seq x y z
N MET A 1 8.65 -13.33 52.78
CA MET A 1 8.19 -13.91 51.49
C MET A 1 7.94 -12.79 50.49
N LEU A 2 8.95 -12.42 49.69
CA LEU A 2 8.83 -11.39 48.65
C LEU A 2 8.85 -12.07 47.28
N LYS A 3 7.71 -12.01 46.59
CA LYS A 3 7.48 -12.61 45.27
C LYS A 3 8.12 -11.71 44.20
N GLN A 4 9.35 -12.03 43.80
CA GLN A 4 10.10 -11.30 42.78
C GLN A 4 9.58 -11.71 41.38
N LYS A 5 8.72 -10.87 40.78
CA LYS A 5 8.32 -11.00 39.37
C LYS A 5 9.45 -10.50 38.47
N ASN A 6 10.37 -11.40 38.10
CA ASN A 6 11.35 -11.15 37.05
C ASN A 6 10.73 -11.51 35.68
N HIS A 7 10.18 -10.52 34.97
CA HIS A 7 9.92 -10.65 33.54
C HIS A 7 11.15 -10.15 32.77
N ASN A 8 12.17 -11.01 32.64
CA ASN A 8 13.22 -10.82 31.64
C ASN A 8 12.75 -11.45 30.32
N SER A 9 11.88 -10.77 29.59
CA SER A 9 11.63 -11.14 28.19
C SER A 9 12.71 -10.50 27.31
N ILE A 10 13.55 -11.34 26.69
CA ILE A 10 14.30 -10.95 25.49
C ILE A 10 13.29 -10.29 24.54
N PRO A 11 13.55 -9.12 23.94
CA PRO A 11 12.61 -8.52 23.01
C PRO A 11 12.58 -9.39 21.75
N ILE A 12 11.71 -10.41 21.76
CA ILE A 12 11.28 -11.10 20.55
C ILE A 12 10.83 -9.97 19.63
N ILE A 13 11.58 -9.75 18.54
CA ILE A 13 11.32 -8.67 17.58
C ILE A 13 9.82 -8.69 17.27
N ASN A 14 9.14 -7.59 17.59
CA ASN A 14 7.69 -7.50 17.47
C ASN A 14 7.28 -7.93 16.04
N PRO A 15 6.44 -8.97 15.87
CA PRO A 15 6.01 -9.50 14.58
C PRO A 15 5.57 -8.41 13.58
N ASN A 16 4.96 -7.33 14.07
CA ASN A 16 4.49 -6.21 13.25
C ASN A 16 5.64 -5.48 12.55
N LYS A 17 6.79 -5.34 13.22
CA LYS A 17 7.98 -4.72 12.62
C LYS A 17 8.55 -5.57 11.49
N ARG A 18 8.52 -6.91 11.62
CA ARG A 18 8.96 -7.83 10.56
C ARG A 18 8.05 -7.72 9.34
N ILE A 19 6.73 -7.74 9.55
CA ILE A 19 5.77 -7.59 8.44
C ILE A 19 5.89 -6.22 7.78
N THR A 20 6.09 -5.16 8.56
CA THR A 20 6.33 -3.82 8.02
C THR A 20 7.63 -3.78 7.19
N ALA A 21 8.69 -4.43 7.64
CA ALA A 21 9.95 -4.50 6.89
C ALA A 21 9.79 -5.30 5.59
N ILE A 22 9.03 -6.40 5.60
CA ILE A 22 8.72 -7.17 4.38
C ILE A 22 7.85 -6.33 3.43
N TRP A 23 6.88 -5.57 3.95
CA TRP A 23 6.12 -4.63 3.12
C TRP A 23 7.02 -3.56 2.52
N ALA A 24 7.89 -2.94 3.31
CA ALA A 24 8.82 -1.93 2.83
C ALA A 24 9.76 -2.46 1.75
N LEU A 25 10.27 -3.68 1.93
CA LEU A 25 11.08 -4.38 0.95
C LEU A 25 10.28 -4.67 -0.33
N SER A 26 9.05 -5.17 -0.20
CA SER A 26 8.15 -5.41 -1.34
C SER A 26 7.91 -4.11 -2.12
N GLU A 27 7.63 -3.01 -1.42
CA GLU A 27 7.28 -1.73 -2.04
C GLU A 27 8.48 -1.05 -2.73
N ALA A 28 9.66 -1.17 -2.13
CA ALA A 28 10.89 -0.57 -2.65
C ALA A 28 11.56 -1.46 -3.71
N ALA A 29 11.70 -2.76 -3.46
CA ALA A 29 12.39 -3.69 -4.35
C ALA A 29 11.48 -4.18 -5.49
N LEU A 30 10.34 -4.82 -5.18
CA LEU A 30 9.44 -5.29 -6.25
C LEU A 30 8.87 -4.09 -7.02
N GLY A 31 8.46 -3.04 -6.31
CA GLY A 31 7.98 -1.82 -6.96
C GLY A 31 9.01 -1.18 -7.88
N GLY A 32 10.26 -1.05 -7.42
CA GLY A 32 11.36 -0.51 -8.21
C GLY A 32 11.70 -1.37 -9.43
N VAL A 33 11.80 -2.70 -9.26
CA VAL A 33 12.10 -3.64 -10.35
C VAL A 33 10.99 -3.66 -11.39
N LEU A 34 9.73 -3.77 -10.96
CA LEU A 34 8.58 -3.78 -11.87
C LEU A 34 8.50 -2.47 -12.67
N HIS A 35 8.82 -1.34 -12.04
CA HIS A 35 8.86 -0.05 -12.73
C HIS A 35 10.03 0.05 -13.72
N ALA A 36 11.22 -0.39 -13.33
CA ALA A 36 12.41 -0.38 -14.18
C ALA A 36 12.25 -1.28 -15.42
N LEU A 37 11.63 -2.46 -15.24
CA LEU A 37 11.34 -3.40 -16.33
C LEU A 37 10.10 -3.03 -17.15
N ARG A 38 9.43 -1.92 -16.85
CA ARG A 38 8.19 -1.45 -17.51
C ARG A 38 7.11 -2.54 -17.60
N ILE A 39 7.00 -3.38 -16.58
CA ILE A 39 6.03 -4.47 -16.56
C ILE A 39 4.62 -3.88 -16.52
N PRO A 40 3.71 -4.27 -17.43
CA PRO A 40 2.33 -3.79 -17.39
C PRO A 40 1.65 -4.31 -16.11
N PHE A 41 0.65 -3.58 -15.61
CA PHE A 41 -0.09 -3.95 -14.39
C PHE A 41 0.74 -3.99 -13.09
N THR A 42 1.84 -3.22 -12.98
CA THR A 42 2.63 -3.13 -11.74
C THR A 42 1.77 -2.83 -10.50
N GLY A 43 0.79 -1.94 -10.65
CA GLY A 43 -0.13 -1.54 -9.58
C GLY A 43 -0.98 -2.69 -9.04
N LEU A 44 -1.31 -3.68 -9.88
CA LEU A 44 -2.02 -4.89 -9.48
C LEU A 44 -1.21 -5.69 -8.45
N PHE A 45 0.08 -5.90 -8.71
CA PHE A 45 0.96 -6.68 -7.85
C PHE A 45 1.29 -5.91 -6.57
N ILE A 46 1.73 -4.67 -6.70
CA ILE A 46 2.16 -3.84 -5.57
C ILE A 46 0.98 -3.54 -4.65
N GLY A 47 -0.17 -3.17 -5.22
CA GLY A 47 -1.40 -2.92 -4.45
C GLY A 47 -1.92 -4.18 -3.76
N SER A 48 -1.89 -5.33 -4.42
CA SER A 48 -2.25 -6.61 -3.79
C SER A 48 -1.33 -6.95 -2.61
N SER A 49 -0.02 -6.74 -2.76
CA SER A 49 0.95 -6.91 -1.69
C SER A 49 0.67 -5.97 -0.51
N ALA A 50 0.38 -4.69 -0.77
CA ALA A 50 0.04 -3.72 0.27
C ALA A 50 -1.22 -4.15 1.06
N VAL A 51 -2.30 -4.55 0.37
CA VAL A 51 -3.53 -5.06 1.00
C VAL A 51 -3.23 -6.25 1.93
N LEU A 52 -2.38 -7.17 1.46
CA LEU A 52 -1.95 -8.33 2.25
C LEU A 52 -1.24 -7.93 3.54
N PHE A 53 -0.23 -7.05 3.44
CA PHE A 53 0.57 -6.64 4.59
C PHE A 53 -0.21 -5.78 5.58
N ILE A 54 -1.03 -4.84 5.10
CA ILE A 54 -1.90 -4.03 5.95
C ILE A 54 -2.88 -4.93 6.72
N THR A 55 -3.46 -5.93 6.04
CA THR A 55 -4.35 -6.91 6.69
C THR A 55 -3.62 -7.70 7.75
N LEU A 56 -2.40 -8.19 7.45
CA LEU A 56 -1.56 -8.89 8.43
C LEU A 56 -1.25 -8.03 9.66
N ILE A 57 -0.84 -6.77 9.45
CA ILE A 57 -0.55 -5.81 10.52
C ILE A 57 -1.78 -5.61 11.41
N SER A 58 -2.96 -5.43 10.80
CA SER A 58 -4.22 -5.30 11.54
C SER A 58 -4.52 -6.53 12.39
N TYR A 59 -4.27 -7.75 11.90
CA TYR A 59 -4.57 -8.98 12.65
C TYR A 59 -3.62 -9.21 13.83
N LEU A 60 -2.37 -8.75 13.73
CA LEU A 60 -1.35 -8.91 14.76
C LEU A 60 -1.32 -7.74 15.77
N ASP A 61 -1.68 -6.52 15.37
CA ASP A 61 -1.84 -5.36 16.27
C ASP A 61 -3.25 -4.79 16.21
N ASN A 62 -3.90 -4.67 17.37
CA ASN A 62 -5.17 -3.96 17.48
C ASN A 62 -5.00 -2.48 17.85
N LYS A 63 -3.76 -1.97 17.93
CA LYS A 63 -3.52 -0.57 18.30
C LYS A 63 -3.80 0.37 17.14
N ARG A 64 -4.56 1.43 17.43
CA ARG A 64 -4.77 2.56 16.51
C ARG A 64 -3.44 3.19 16.11
N GLY A 65 -3.32 3.53 14.83
CA GLY A 65 -2.15 4.10 14.19
C GLY A 65 -1.02 3.10 13.92
N ALA A 66 -1.25 1.79 14.09
CA ALA A 66 -0.26 0.78 13.75
C ALA A 66 -0.02 0.70 12.24
N ILE A 67 -1.08 0.78 11.44
CA ILE A 67 -1.00 0.74 9.98
C ILE A 67 -0.35 2.03 9.49
N LEU A 68 -0.78 3.20 9.97
CA LEU A 68 -0.18 4.48 9.56
C LEU A 68 1.33 4.58 9.86
N LYS A 69 1.76 4.07 11.01
CA LYS A 69 3.21 4.01 11.34
C LYS A 69 3.97 3.09 10.39
N ALA A 70 3.36 1.97 10.02
CA ALA A 70 3.93 1.04 9.06
C ALA A 70 4.02 1.69 7.68
N THR A 71 2.95 2.34 7.22
CA THR A 71 2.92 3.08 5.95
C THR A 71 4.00 4.15 5.89
N LEU A 72 4.16 4.95 6.95
CA LEU A 72 5.20 5.98 6.99
C LEU A 72 6.61 5.38 6.87
N LEU A 73 6.87 4.27 7.55
CA LEU A 73 8.14 3.57 7.44
C LEU A 73 8.36 3.04 6.02
N VAL A 74 7.33 2.42 5.43
CA VAL A 74 7.35 1.90 4.06
C VAL A 74 7.64 3.00 3.05
N MET A 75 6.95 4.15 3.14
CA MET A 75 7.19 5.30 2.29
C MET A 75 8.60 5.86 2.45
N THR A 76 9.10 5.94 3.69
CA THR A 76 10.46 6.39 3.96
C THR A 76 11.49 5.46 3.33
N VAL A 77 11.32 4.15 3.47
CA VAL A 77 12.19 3.16 2.82
C VAL A 77 12.09 3.25 1.31
N LYS A 78 10.89 3.40 0.74
CA LYS A 78 10.68 3.59 -0.70
C LYS A 78 11.41 4.84 -1.21
N ALA A 79 11.35 5.95 -0.47
CA ALA A 79 12.04 7.19 -0.82
C ALA A 79 13.56 7.06 -0.80
N ILE A 80 14.11 6.32 0.17
CA ILE A 80 15.56 6.09 0.29
C ILE A 80 16.06 5.11 -0.76
N VAL A 81 15.37 3.99 -0.95
CA VAL A 81 15.82 2.88 -1.80
C VAL A 81 15.49 3.11 -3.28
N SER A 82 14.40 3.83 -3.57
CA SER A 82 13.90 4.05 -4.93
C SER A 82 13.43 5.50 -5.14
N PRO A 83 14.31 6.51 -4.96
CA PRO A 83 13.95 7.93 -5.01
C PRO A 83 13.33 8.35 -6.35
N HIS A 84 13.69 7.67 -7.44
CA HIS A 84 13.19 7.92 -8.79
C HIS A 84 11.80 7.32 -9.07
N SER A 85 11.16 6.70 -8.08
CA SER A 85 9.79 6.21 -8.25
C SER A 85 8.84 7.37 -8.59
N PRO A 86 7.85 7.17 -9.48
CA PRO A 86 6.87 8.21 -9.80
C PRO A 86 6.14 8.70 -8.55
N ILE A 87 5.79 9.98 -8.50
CA ILE A 87 5.03 10.58 -7.39
C ILE A 87 3.72 9.81 -7.09
N ASN A 88 3.08 9.32 -8.15
CA ASN A 88 1.88 8.51 -8.11
C ASN A 88 2.04 7.22 -7.28
N ALA A 89 3.22 6.61 -7.30
CA ALA A 89 3.49 5.42 -6.51
C ALA A 89 3.53 5.72 -5.00
N TYR A 90 4.00 6.90 -4.60
CA TYR A 90 3.97 7.33 -3.20
C TYR A 90 2.55 7.64 -2.75
N LEU A 91 1.75 8.30 -3.61
CA LEU A 91 0.35 8.60 -3.35
C LEU A 91 -0.49 7.32 -3.18
N ALA A 92 -0.26 6.30 -4.01
CA ALA A 92 -0.94 5.02 -3.92
C ALA A 92 -0.66 4.34 -2.56
N VAL A 93 0.59 4.26 -2.13
CA VAL A 93 0.96 3.67 -0.82
C VAL A 93 0.35 4.45 0.35
N ALA A 94 0.39 5.79 0.27
CA ALA A 94 -0.23 6.64 1.27
C ALA A 94 -1.75 6.39 1.36
N PHE A 95 -2.43 6.36 0.21
CA PHE A 95 -3.86 6.08 0.12
C PHE A 95 -4.20 4.72 0.73
N GLN A 96 -3.49 3.66 0.33
CA GLN A 96 -3.67 2.30 0.85
C GLN A 96 -3.51 2.23 2.37
N GLY A 97 -2.49 2.91 2.90
CA GLY A 97 -2.24 2.99 4.34
C GLY A 97 -3.33 3.74 5.11
N ILE A 98 -3.77 4.88 4.58
CA ILE A 98 -4.81 5.72 5.20
C ILE A 98 -6.15 5.02 5.17
N ILE A 99 -6.57 4.51 4.00
CA ILE A 99 -7.84 3.80 3.85
C ILE A 99 -7.82 2.51 4.65
N GLY A 100 -6.68 1.82 4.72
CA GLY A 100 -6.48 0.63 5.55
C GLY A 100 -6.70 0.92 7.03
N GLU A 101 -6.03 1.94 7.59
CA GLU A 101 -6.24 2.33 8.98
C GLU A 101 -7.70 2.72 9.23
N LEU A 102 -8.31 3.52 8.34
CA LEU A 102 -9.69 3.96 8.46
C LEU A 102 -10.67 2.78 8.49
N LEU A 103 -10.56 1.87 7.51
CA LEU A 103 -11.44 0.70 7.38
C LEU A 103 -11.30 -0.24 8.58
N PHE A 104 -10.07 -0.57 8.99
CA PHE A 104 -9.84 -1.45 10.14
C PHE A 104 -10.18 -0.80 11.49
N MET A 105 -10.23 0.53 11.56
CA MET A 105 -10.68 1.26 12.75
C MET A 105 -12.21 1.35 12.83
N LEU A 106 -12.90 1.61 11.72
CA LEU A 106 -14.34 1.84 11.68
C LEU A 106 -15.15 0.54 11.61
N ILE A 107 -14.66 -0.46 10.88
CA ILE A 107 -15.41 -1.68 10.59
C ILE A 107 -15.06 -2.75 11.63
N ARG A 108 -16.09 -3.23 12.34
CA ARG A 108 -15.95 -4.29 13.36
C ARG A 108 -15.38 -5.58 12.76
N SER A 109 -15.86 -5.98 11.59
CA SER A 109 -15.42 -7.20 10.92
C SER A 109 -14.16 -6.95 10.10
N LYS A 110 -13.02 -7.47 10.58
CA LYS A 110 -11.74 -7.39 9.88
C LYS A 110 -11.76 -8.04 8.48
N ARG A 111 -12.63 -9.01 8.25
CA ARG A 111 -12.82 -9.62 6.93
C ARG A 111 -13.46 -8.64 5.94
N ILE A 112 -14.49 -7.91 6.39
CA ILE A 112 -15.15 -6.88 5.58
C ILE A 112 -14.20 -5.70 5.35
N ALA A 113 -13.46 -5.29 6.38
CA ALA A 113 -12.44 -4.25 6.24
C ALA A 113 -11.36 -4.61 5.20
N ALA A 114 -10.85 -5.84 5.22
CA ALA A 114 -9.87 -6.32 4.25
C ALA A 114 -10.44 -6.42 2.82
N PHE A 115 -11.68 -6.87 2.68
CA PHE A 115 -12.38 -6.88 1.39
C PHE A 115 -12.48 -5.48 0.80
N LEU A 116 -12.97 -4.52 1.58
CA LEU A 116 -13.08 -3.13 1.13
C LEU A 116 -11.71 -2.49 0.88
N LEU A 117 -10.71 -2.82 1.68
CA LEU A 117 -9.34 -2.38 1.45
C LEU A 117 -8.83 -2.87 0.10
N GLY A 118 -9.02 -4.16 -0.22
CA GLY A 118 -8.67 -4.73 -1.52
C GLY A 118 -9.39 -4.06 -2.68
N PHE A 119 -10.70 -3.87 -2.54
CA PHE A 119 -11.53 -3.18 -3.53
C PHE A 119 -11.04 -1.74 -3.79
N PHE A 120 -10.96 -0.90 -2.75
CA PHE A 120 -10.58 0.51 -2.92
C PHE A 120 -9.12 0.68 -3.35
N SER A 121 -8.20 -0.18 -2.87
CA SER A 121 -6.78 -0.08 -3.24
C SER A 121 -6.54 -0.39 -4.72
N LEU A 122 -7.20 -1.41 -5.27
CA LEU A 122 -7.01 -1.74 -6.70
C LEU A 122 -7.92 -0.91 -7.62
N LEU A 123 -9.04 -0.41 -7.11
CA LEU A 123 -9.81 0.63 -7.81
C LEU A 123 -8.97 1.89 -7.96
N GLU A 124 -8.35 2.38 -6.89
CA GLU A 124 -7.46 3.55 -6.95
C GLU A 124 -6.30 3.32 -7.93
N SER A 125 -5.63 2.17 -7.86
CA SER A 125 -4.53 1.86 -8.77
C SER A 125 -4.96 1.81 -10.25
N SER A 126 -6.17 1.33 -10.55
CA SER A 126 -6.66 1.30 -11.94
C SER A 126 -7.05 2.70 -12.43
N LEU A 127 -7.80 3.44 -11.62
CA LEU A 127 -8.21 4.81 -11.95
C LEU A 127 -7.02 5.74 -12.11
N GLN A 128 -5.99 5.61 -11.25
CA GLN A 128 -4.78 6.43 -11.34
C GLN A 128 -4.10 6.32 -12.70
N LYS A 129 -4.01 5.10 -13.28
CA LYS A 129 -3.40 4.91 -14.61
C LYS A 129 -4.21 5.57 -15.71
N ILE A 130 -5.53 5.41 -15.68
CA ILE A 130 -6.46 6.01 -16.66
C ILE A 130 -6.38 7.55 -16.57
N LEU A 131 -6.46 8.09 -15.35
CA LEU A 131 -6.36 9.54 -15.11
C LEU A 131 -5.03 10.10 -15.62
N VAL A 132 -3.91 9.42 -15.37
CA VAL A 132 -2.60 9.88 -15.86
C VAL A 132 -2.57 9.90 -17.39
N ILE A 133 -3.10 8.88 -18.06
CA ILE A 133 -3.15 8.86 -19.54
C ILE A 133 -4.04 9.99 -20.05
N THR A 134 -5.23 10.18 -19.48
CA THR A 134 -6.15 11.24 -19.89
C THR A 134 -5.61 12.64 -19.61
N ILE A 135 -4.92 12.86 -18.49
CA ILE A 135 -4.32 14.15 -18.16
C ILE A 135 -3.15 14.47 -19.09
N VAL A 136 -2.31 13.47 -19.39
CA VAL A 136 -1.10 13.67 -20.20
C VAL A 136 -1.41 13.79 -21.69
N PHE A 137 -2.32 12.96 -22.22
CA PHE A 137 -2.60 12.89 -23.65
C PHE A 137 -3.95 13.50 -24.07
N GLY A 138 -4.78 13.91 -23.11
CA GLY A 138 -6.12 14.42 -23.36
C GLY A 138 -7.10 13.33 -23.82
N GLN A 139 -8.25 13.77 -24.34
CA GLN A 139 -9.26 12.86 -24.91
C GLN A 139 -8.82 12.26 -26.26
N ASN A 140 -7.90 12.93 -26.96
CA ASN A 140 -7.39 12.54 -28.27
C ASN A 140 -6.84 11.10 -28.30
N VAL A 141 -6.23 10.62 -27.21
CA VAL A 141 -5.72 9.24 -27.15
C VAL A 141 -6.85 8.21 -27.22
N TRP A 142 -7.97 8.49 -26.56
CA TRP A 142 -9.14 7.61 -26.55
C TRP A 142 -9.87 7.66 -27.89
N GLU A 143 -10.01 8.86 -28.47
CA GLU A 143 -10.55 9.05 -29.83
C GLU A 143 -9.70 8.35 -30.88
N ALA A 144 -8.36 8.44 -30.80
CA ALA A 144 -7.47 7.75 -31.72
C ALA A 144 -7.61 6.22 -31.62
N ILE A 145 -7.77 5.68 -30.41
CA ILE A 145 -8.06 4.25 -30.20
C ILE A 145 -9.39 3.87 -30.86
N ASP A 146 -10.43 4.68 -30.71
CA ASP A 146 -11.74 4.40 -31.29
C ASP A 146 -11.69 4.43 -32.82
N VAL A 147 -11.13 5.49 -33.42
CA VAL A 147 -10.97 5.61 -34.89
C VAL A 147 -10.12 4.46 -35.45
N PHE A 148 -9.01 4.11 -34.79
CA PHE A 148 -8.18 2.98 -35.21
C PHE A 148 -8.94 1.66 -35.14
N SER A 149 -9.71 1.45 -34.07
CA SER A 149 -10.42 0.20 -33.86
C SER A 149 -11.61 0.05 -34.81
N GLU A 150 -12.32 1.15 -35.13
CA GLU A 150 -13.33 1.20 -36.20
C GLU A 150 -12.72 0.85 -37.56
N TYR A 151 -11.54 1.43 -37.87
CA TYR A 151 -10.82 1.08 -39.09
C TYR A 151 -10.50 -0.41 -39.14
N VAL A 152 -9.92 -1.00 -38.08
CA VAL A 152 -9.61 -2.44 -38.02
C VAL A 152 -10.87 -3.29 -38.18
N LEU A 153 -11.94 -3.01 -37.44
CA LEU A 153 -13.20 -3.76 -37.52
C LEU A 153 -13.81 -3.72 -38.93
N SER A 154 -13.71 -2.58 -39.61
CA SER A 154 -14.20 -2.42 -40.99
C SER A 154 -13.49 -3.31 -42.02
N GLN A 155 -12.26 -3.77 -41.72
CA GLN A 155 -11.51 -4.68 -42.61
C GLN A 155 -11.89 -6.15 -42.41
N PHE A 156 -12.36 -6.52 -41.22
CA PHE A 156 -12.63 -7.92 -40.86
C PHE A 156 -14.12 -8.29 -40.86
N LEU A 157 -15.01 -7.32 -40.64
CA LEU A 157 -16.45 -7.54 -40.60
C LEU A 157 -17.09 -7.00 -41.89
N PHE A 158 -17.84 -7.84 -42.60
CA PHE A 158 -18.78 -7.37 -43.62
C PHE A 158 -19.73 -6.37 -42.95
N ARG A 159 -19.63 -5.10 -43.36
CA ARG A 159 -20.40 -3.95 -42.87
C ARG A 159 -21.83 -4.36 -42.44
N THR A 160 -22.06 -4.49 -41.14
CA THR A 160 -23.41 -4.50 -40.57
C THR A 160 -23.75 -3.06 -40.23
N ASP A 161 -24.31 -2.36 -41.22
CA ASP A 161 -24.89 -1.04 -41.04
C ASP A 161 -26.07 -1.14 -40.06
N SER A 162 -25.88 -0.87 -38.76
CA SER A 162 -26.95 -0.46 -37.79
C SER A 162 -26.65 -0.63 -36.30
N ALA A 163 -25.53 -1.20 -35.84
CA ALA A 163 -25.27 -1.25 -34.41
C ALA A 163 -24.60 0.06 -33.94
N GLU A 164 -25.16 0.72 -32.90
CA GLU A 164 -24.40 1.69 -32.11
C GLU A 164 -23.18 0.96 -31.53
N ILE A 165 -22.02 1.13 -32.16
CA ILE A 165 -20.79 0.49 -31.72
C ILE A 165 -20.40 1.16 -30.41
N ILE A 166 -20.46 0.40 -29.31
CA ILE A 166 -19.88 0.83 -28.04
C ILE A 166 -18.41 1.15 -28.29
N SER A 167 -17.99 2.37 -27.93
CA SER A 167 -16.60 2.83 -28.06
C SER A 167 -15.63 1.80 -27.47
N ILE A 168 -14.68 1.37 -28.28
CA ILE A 168 -13.73 0.30 -27.94
C ILE A 168 -12.79 0.78 -26.84
N SER A 169 -12.49 2.07 -26.79
CA SER A 169 -11.76 2.70 -25.69
C SER A 169 -12.48 2.50 -24.35
N ILE A 170 -13.81 2.67 -24.29
CA ILE A 170 -14.63 2.41 -23.09
C ILE A 170 -14.59 0.93 -22.70
N ILE A 171 -14.64 0.01 -23.68
CA ILE A 171 -14.54 -1.43 -23.42
C ILE A 171 -13.18 -1.77 -22.81
N LEU A 172 -12.08 -1.25 -23.38
CA LEU A 172 -10.72 -1.45 -22.87
C LEU A 172 -10.56 -0.92 -21.44
N ILE A 173 -11.06 0.29 -21.17
CA ILE A 173 -11.07 0.88 -19.82
C ILE A 173 -11.85 -0.04 -18.86
N SER A 174 -13.02 -0.50 -19.26
CA SER A 174 -13.89 -1.35 -18.43
C SER A 174 -13.24 -2.70 -18.11
N ILE A 175 -12.60 -3.33 -19.10
CA ILE A 175 -11.84 -4.59 -18.90
C ILE A 175 -10.67 -4.34 -17.94
N TYR A 176 -9.92 -3.26 -18.15
CA TYR A 176 -8.77 -2.92 -17.32
C TYR A 176 -9.15 -2.71 -15.84
N ILE A 177 -10.22 -1.98 -15.58
CA ILE A 177 -10.78 -1.79 -14.22
C ILE A 177 -11.27 -3.12 -13.67
N SER A 178 -11.97 -3.92 -14.47
CA SER A 178 -12.53 -5.21 -14.03
C SER A 178 -11.44 -6.20 -13.60
N ILE A 179 -10.31 -6.25 -14.31
CA ILE A 179 -9.14 -7.07 -13.92
C ILE A 179 -8.63 -6.65 -12.54
N HIS A 180 -8.48 -5.34 -12.31
CA HIS A 180 -8.02 -4.82 -11.02
C HIS A 180 -9.01 -5.08 -9.90
N LEU A 181 -10.30 -4.83 -10.13
CA LEU A 181 -11.33 -5.08 -9.12
C LEU A 181 -11.41 -6.57 -8.77
N SER A 182 -11.30 -7.45 -9.76
CA SER A 182 -11.30 -8.90 -9.55
C SER A 182 -10.12 -9.33 -8.68
N ALA A 183 -8.91 -8.86 -8.98
CA ALA A 183 -7.74 -9.12 -8.14
C ALA A 183 -7.92 -8.55 -6.72
N GLY A 184 -8.51 -7.37 -6.59
CA GLY A 184 -8.74 -6.67 -5.32
C GLY A 184 -9.71 -7.42 -4.41
N ILE A 185 -10.76 -7.96 -5.02
CA ILE A 185 -11.73 -8.83 -4.36
C ILE A 185 -11.05 -10.14 -3.92
N ILE A 186 -10.30 -10.79 -4.82
CA ILE A 186 -9.60 -12.05 -4.52
C ILE A 186 -8.63 -11.88 -3.34
N ILE A 187 -7.76 -10.86 -3.39
CA ILE A 187 -6.79 -10.61 -2.33
C ILE A 187 -7.47 -10.18 -1.02
N GLY A 188 -8.53 -9.36 -1.09
CA GLY A 188 -9.30 -8.92 0.07
C GLY A 188 -10.01 -10.07 0.80
N ILE A 189 -10.43 -11.11 0.07
CA ILE A 189 -11.02 -12.34 0.64
C ILE A 189 -9.94 -13.27 1.19
N TRP A 190 -8.80 -13.38 0.49
CA TRP A 190 -7.74 -14.32 0.82
C TRP A 190 -6.85 -13.84 1.99
N ALA A 191 -6.49 -12.56 2.04
CA ALA A 191 -5.58 -11.98 3.02
C ALA A 191 -6.01 -12.22 4.49
N PRO A 192 -7.29 -12.10 4.88
CA PRO A 192 -7.73 -12.44 6.23
C PRO A 192 -7.48 -13.89 6.62
N ARG A 193 -7.61 -14.84 5.69
CA ARG A 193 -7.38 -16.28 5.94
C ARG A 193 -5.92 -16.52 6.26
N LEU A 194 -5.03 -15.93 5.45
CA LEU A 194 -3.59 -15.98 5.72
C LEU A 194 -3.25 -15.32 7.05
N ALA A 195 -3.84 -14.16 7.33
CA ALA A 195 -3.54 -13.39 8.54
C ALA A 195 -3.95 -14.12 9.83
N VAL A 196 -5.07 -14.85 9.81
CA VAL A 196 -5.46 -15.73 10.93
C VAL A 196 -4.42 -16.83 11.14
N ASN A 197 -4.00 -17.52 10.08
CA ASN A 197 -3.02 -18.60 10.18
C ASN A 197 -1.67 -18.11 10.72
N VAL A 198 -1.21 -16.95 10.23
CA VAL A 198 0.02 -16.31 10.73
C VAL A 198 -0.11 -15.93 12.20
N LYS A 199 -1.23 -15.33 12.59
CA LYS A 199 -1.47 -14.94 13.99
C LYS A 199 -1.42 -16.15 14.94
N ILE A 200 -2.07 -17.26 14.57
CA ILE A 200 -2.07 -18.49 15.38
C ILE A 200 -0.65 -19.02 15.55
N ARG A 201 0.13 -19.11 14.47
CA ARG A 201 1.52 -19.61 14.52
C ARG A 201 2.42 -18.70 15.35
N VAL A 202 2.30 -17.38 15.19
CA VAL A 202 3.08 -16.40 15.95
C VAL A 202 2.77 -16.48 17.45
N GLN A 203 1.51 -16.66 17.83
CA GLN A 203 1.11 -16.84 19.22
C GLN A 203 1.59 -18.18 19.78
N GLY A 204 1.52 -19.26 18.99
CA GLY A 204 2.04 -20.58 19.37
C GLY A 204 3.56 -20.60 19.60
N MET A 205 4.34 -19.88 18.80
CA MET A 205 5.80 -19.77 18.99
C MET A 205 6.18 -18.97 20.25
N GLN A 206 5.36 -18.02 20.68
CA GLN A 206 5.61 -17.26 21.92
C GLN A 206 5.36 -18.09 23.19
N MET A 207 4.63 -19.21 23.07
CA MET A 207 4.31 -20.11 24.19
C MET A 207 5.41 -21.18 24.42
N ILE A 208 6.41 -21.27 23.55
CA ILE A 208 7.59 -22.11 23.78
C ILE A 208 8.53 -21.33 24.68
N GLU A 209 8.37 -21.50 26.00
CA GLU A 209 9.30 -20.98 27.00
C GLU A 209 10.70 -21.55 26.74
N LEU A 210 11.65 -20.68 26.42
CA LEU A 210 13.07 -21.00 26.46
C LEU A 210 13.43 -21.42 27.90
N PRO A 211 14.29 -22.44 28.10
CA PRO A 211 14.75 -22.82 29.45
C PRO A 211 15.27 -21.58 30.17
N GLU A 212 14.85 -21.37 31.43
CA GLU A 212 15.29 -20.24 32.26
C GLU A 212 16.82 -20.19 32.32
N LEU A 213 17.43 -19.34 31.49
CA LEU A 213 18.84 -18.99 31.63
C LEU A 213 18.97 -18.13 32.88
N LYS A 214 19.73 -18.63 33.86
CA LYS A 214 20.01 -17.94 35.13
C LYS A 214 20.43 -16.48 34.86
N PRO A 215 19.77 -15.49 35.48
CA PRO A 215 20.04 -14.09 35.15
C PRO A 215 21.43 -13.68 35.64
N LEU A 216 22.31 -13.35 34.70
CA LEU A 216 23.53 -12.57 34.98
C LEU A 216 23.10 -11.21 35.56
N LYS A 217 23.69 -10.81 36.69
CA LYS A 217 23.44 -9.52 37.35
C LYS A 217 23.96 -8.39 36.45
N ILE A 218 23.08 -7.81 35.64
CA ILE A 218 23.35 -6.57 34.92
C ILE A 218 22.81 -5.40 35.76
N VAL A 219 23.68 -4.46 36.10
CA VAL A 219 23.33 -3.22 36.81
C VAL A 219 22.39 -2.40 35.91
N GLN A 220 21.15 -2.18 36.35
CA GLN A 220 20.17 -1.43 35.57
C GLN A 220 20.34 0.09 35.75
N PRO A 221 20.41 0.90 34.67
CA PRO A 221 20.31 2.34 34.78
C PRO A 221 18.86 2.77 35.00
N LYS A 222 18.65 3.79 35.85
CA LYS A 222 17.32 4.34 36.17
C LYS A 222 16.68 4.99 34.92
N LEU A 223 15.62 4.40 34.39
CA LEU A 223 14.82 4.99 33.31
C LEU A 223 13.98 6.18 33.81
N ARG A 224 14.29 7.39 33.35
CA ARG A 224 13.50 8.60 33.59
C ARG A 224 12.16 8.54 32.84
N LYS A 225 11.04 8.70 33.56
CA LYS A 225 9.71 8.93 32.98
C LYS A 225 9.63 10.32 32.34
N GLY A 226 9.41 10.40 31.03
CA GLY A 226 9.03 11.64 30.34
C GLY A 226 8.67 11.38 28.88
N ARG A 227 7.79 12.12 28.21
CA ARG A 227 6.77 13.13 28.56
C ARG A 227 5.68 13.00 27.48
N LYS A 228 4.39 13.00 27.87
CA LYS A 228 3.23 12.86 26.95
C LYS A 228 3.10 13.97 25.88
N ILE A 229 3.85 15.07 26.01
CA ILE A 229 3.78 16.26 25.16
C ILE A 229 4.41 16.05 23.76
N TRP A 230 5.40 15.16 23.64
CA TRP A 230 6.10 14.91 22.36
C TRP A 230 5.25 14.16 21.32
N LYS A 231 4.18 13.48 21.75
CA LYS A 231 3.25 12.81 20.83
C LYS A 231 2.32 13.79 20.10
N LYS A 232 2.07 14.98 20.65
CA LYS A 232 1.26 16.01 19.98
C LYS A 232 2.07 16.79 18.95
N PHE A 233 3.33 17.09 19.25
CA PHE A 233 4.24 17.70 18.26
C PHE A 233 4.51 16.79 17.07
N SER A 234 4.68 15.47 17.30
CA SER A 234 4.88 14.51 16.21
C SER A 234 3.76 14.55 15.18
N THR A 235 2.49 14.61 15.57
CA THR A 235 1.38 14.64 14.60
C THR A 235 1.32 15.95 13.82
N VAL A 236 1.55 17.09 14.47
CA VAL A 236 1.54 18.41 13.82
C VAL A 236 2.74 18.55 12.88
N SER A 237 3.92 18.08 13.28
CA SER A 237 5.12 18.07 12.42
C SER A 237 4.96 17.15 11.20
N ILE A 238 4.22 16.04 11.33
CA ILE A 238 3.92 15.14 10.20
C ILE A 238 2.94 15.80 9.22
N LEU A 239 1.91 16.48 9.72
CA LEU A 239 0.97 17.21 8.86
C LEU A 239 1.66 18.37 8.14
N MET A 240 2.54 19.10 8.84
CA MET A 240 3.35 20.17 8.26
C MET A 240 4.31 19.64 7.19
N LEU A 241 4.93 18.47 7.40
CA LEU A 241 5.80 17.85 6.40
C LEU A 241 5.02 17.44 5.15
N ALA A 242 3.83 16.85 5.32
CA ALA A 242 2.97 16.48 4.18
C ALA A 242 2.52 17.70 3.37
N ILE A 243 2.16 18.80 4.06
CA ILE A 243 1.80 20.07 3.42
C ILE A 243 3.02 20.69 2.72
N ALA A 244 4.19 20.66 3.36
CA ALA A 244 5.42 21.18 2.76
C ALA A 244 5.81 20.41 1.49
N ILE A 245 5.68 19.08 1.49
CA ILE A 245 5.91 18.24 0.30
C ILE A 245 4.90 18.57 -0.80
N PHE A 246 3.62 18.77 -0.44
CA PHE A 246 2.58 19.16 -1.39
C PHE A 246 2.87 20.53 -2.04
N ILE A 247 3.28 21.52 -1.25
CA ILE A 247 3.67 22.86 -1.71
C ILE A 247 4.94 22.77 -2.58
N LEU A 248 5.96 22.04 -2.14
CA LEU A 248 7.18 21.84 -2.93
C LEU A 248 6.86 21.19 -4.28
N SER A 249 5.95 20.22 -4.31
CA SER A 249 5.51 19.57 -5.54
C SER A 249 4.78 20.51 -6.50
N TYR A 250 4.14 21.56 -5.99
CA TYR A 250 3.42 22.55 -6.80
C TYR A 250 4.35 23.65 -7.32
N PHE A 251 5.29 24.12 -6.49
CA PHE A 251 6.19 25.24 -6.82
C PHE A 251 7.51 24.84 -7.48
N PHE A 252 7.93 23.59 -7.34
CA PHE A 252 9.11 23.04 -8.01
C PHE A 252 8.69 21.97 -9.02
N PRO A 253 8.13 22.37 -10.19
CA PRO A 253 8.01 21.49 -11.34
C PRO A 253 9.41 21.25 -11.92
N VAL A 254 10.25 20.49 -11.21
CA VAL A 254 11.67 20.26 -11.58
C VAL A 254 11.83 19.38 -12.82
N PHE A 255 10.74 19.11 -13.57
CA PHE A 255 10.81 18.34 -14.81
C PHE A 255 10.21 19.03 -16.03
N GLU A 256 9.74 20.28 -15.95
CA GLU A 256 9.15 20.93 -17.13
C GLU A 256 10.17 21.66 -18.02
N LYS A 257 11.45 21.76 -17.61
CA LYS A 257 12.45 22.61 -18.30
C LYS A 257 13.75 21.94 -18.74
N SER A 258 13.78 20.61 -18.88
CA SER A 258 14.95 19.89 -19.42
C SER A 258 14.72 19.13 -20.73
N MET A 259 13.52 19.22 -21.32
CA MET A 259 13.30 18.78 -22.70
C MET A 259 13.20 20.04 -23.56
N GLY A 260 14.36 20.57 -23.93
CA GLY A 260 14.48 21.26 -25.20
C GLY A 260 14.41 20.20 -26.31
N TYR A 261 13.75 20.56 -27.40
CA TYR A 261 13.28 19.73 -28.51
C TYR A 261 11.92 19.06 -28.29
#